data_AF-A0AAE3XKY8-F1
#
_entry.id   AF-A0AAE3XKY8-F1
#
_cell.length_a   1.000
_cell.length_b   1.000
_cell.length_c   1.000
_cell.angle_alpha   90.00
_cell.angle_beta   90.00
_cell.angle_gamma   90.00
#
_symmetry.space_group_name_H-M   'P 1'
#
loop_
_entity.id
_entity.type
_entity.pdbx_description
1 polymer ?
#
loop_
_entity_poly.entity_id
_entity_poly.type
_entity_poly.pdbx_seq_one_letter_code
_entity_poly.pdbx_strand_id
1 'polypeptide(L)'
;MKLKDRYIKRIVCPCCKEKKLAEDLTLSLGRKVHMWGSREINIDFEFLSKTQAVDWTCDKCLNEKKAIQAIFDNQKYIDKLPRLAYFDKEIVCRSCGVEYNFSKEEQKFWYEDLQFWTQSDCTNCKKCRMKIREERNLNTELSELLKNKTDLDKQKLVRISDIYKLMGKDEKSKEYLTKSRRK
;
A
#
# COMPACT_ATOMS: atom_id res chain seq x y z
N MET A 1 52.47 -16.73 7.98
CA MET A 1 51.45 -16.61 6.92
C MET A 1 50.14 -16.15 7.57
N LYS A 2 49.93 -14.83 7.72
CA LYS A 2 48.68 -14.29 8.30
C LYS A 2 47.62 -14.30 7.21
N LEU A 3 46.61 -15.18 7.36
CA LEU A 3 45.45 -15.20 6.49
C LEU A 3 44.83 -13.81 6.52
N LYS A 4 44.83 -13.14 5.36
CA LYS A 4 44.15 -11.87 5.14
C LYS A 4 42.69 -12.06 5.57
N ASP A 5 42.25 -11.34 6.58
CA ASP A 5 40.84 -11.07 6.81
C ASP A 5 40.28 -10.43 5.53
N ARG A 6 39.79 -11.26 4.61
CA ARG A 6 38.93 -10.82 3.53
C ARG A 6 37.71 -10.24 4.24
N TYR A 7 37.53 -8.93 4.14
CA TYR A 7 36.43 -8.20 4.77
C TYR A 7 35.10 -8.88 4.40
N ILE A 8 34.53 -9.69 5.29
CA ILE A 8 33.30 -10.42 4.99
C ILE A 8 32.17 -9.41 4.96
N LYS A 9 31.65 -9.15 3.76
CA LYS A 9 30.59 -8.18 3.51
C LYS A 9 29.30 -8.68 4.18
N ARG A 10 28.68 -7.79 4.97
CA ARG A 10 27.43 -8.05 5.68
C ARG A 10 26.42 -6.97 5.35
N ILE A 11 25.16 -7.35 5.24
CA ILE A 11 24.04 -6.42 5.00
C ILE A 11 23.04 -6.51 6.15
N VAL A 12 22.33 -5.42 6.45
CA VAL A 12 21.39 -5.37 7.58
C VAL A 12 20.01 -5.82 7.10
N CYS A 13 19.44 -6.84 7.75
CA CYS A 13 18.09 -7.29 7.45
C CYS A 13 17.06 -6.19 7.79
N PRO A 14 16.20 -5.77 6.84
CA PRO A 14 15.18 -4.75 7.09
C PRO A 14 14.16 -5.14 8.17
N CYS A 15 13.90 -6.43 8.36
CA CYS A 15 12.95 -6.95 9.35
C CYS A 15 13.55 -6.99 10.77
N CYS A 16 14.61 -7.76 11.01
CA CYS A 16 15.17 -7.95 12.36
C CYS A 16 16.33 -7.00 12.73
N LYS A 17 16.81 -6.19 11.79
CA LYS A 17 17.95 -5.26 11.97
C LYS A 17 19.30 -5.93 12.29
N GLU A 18 19.38 -7.25 12.27
CA GLU A 18 20.63 -7.99 12.41
C GLU A 18 21.45 -7.97 11.11
N LYS A 19 22.79 -8.05 11.24
CA LYS A 19 23.71 -8.21 10.11
C LYS A 19 23.64 -9.64 9.57
N LYS A 20 23.68 -9.78 8.24
CA LYS A 20 23.51 -11.04 7.51
C LYS A 20 24.59 -11.24 6.45
N LEU A 21 24.99 -12.50 6.30
CA LEU A 21 25.84 -13.00 5.24
C LEU A 21 25.00 -13.52 4.07
N ALA A 22 25.62 -13.80 2.93
CA ALA A 22 24.90 -14.33 1.77
C ALA A 22 24.21 -15.68 2.08
N GLU A 23 24.83 -16.51 2.91
CA GLU A 23 24.29 -17.80 3.38
C GLU A 23 23.04 -17.67 4.26
N ASP A 24 22.76 -16.50 4.83
CA ASP A 24 21.56 -16.25 5.63
C ASP A 24 20.34 -15.85 4.78
N LEU A 25 20.51 -15.73 3.46
CA LEU A 25 19.56 -15.12 2.52
C LEU A 25 19.17 -16.06 1.37
N THR A 26 19.31 -17.36 1.54
CA THR A 26 19.07 -18.36 0.47
C THR A 26 17.66 -18.30 -0.10
N LEU A 27 16.67 -17.85 0.69
CA LEU A 27 15.28 -17.68 0.24
C LEU A 27 15.06 -16.35 -0.50
N SER A 28 15.88 -15.33 -0.22
CA SER A 28 15.79 -14.01 -0.88
C SER A 28 16.63 -13.92 -2.15
N LEU A 29 17.78 -14.62 -2.19
CA LEU A 29 18.74 -14.59 -3.30
C LEU A 29 18.37 -15.55 -4.43
N GLY A 30 18.94 -15.30 -5.62
CA GLY A 30 18.77 -16.14 -6.81
C GLY A 30 17.40 -15.98 -7.50
N ARG A 31 16.54 -15.12 -6.95
CA ARG A 31 15.25 -14.76 -7.54
C ARG A 31 15.48 -13.86 -8.75
N LYS A 32 14.71 -14.05 -9.80
CA LYS A 32 14.78 -13.27 -11.03
C LYS A 32 13.51 -12.42 -11.17
N VAL A 33 13.68 -11.14 -11.45
CA VAL A 33 12.56 -10.20 -11.61
C VAL A 33 12.66 -9.49 -12.96
N HIS A 34 11.52 -9.28 -13.61
CA HIS A 34 11.44 -8.65 -14.92
C HIS A 34 10.89 -7.23 -14.78
N MET A 35 11.75 -6.22 -14.92
CA MET A 35 11.30 -4.84 -14.99
C MET A 35 10.90 -4.46 -16.42
N TRP A 36 9.87 -3.63 -16.56
CA TRP A 36 9.43 -3.16 -17.87
C TRP A 36 10.55 -2.37 -18.57
N GLY A 37 10.84 -2.72 -19.82
CA GLY A 37 11.93 -2.12 -20.61
C GLY A 37 13.35 -2.52 -20.18
N SER A 38 13.52 -3.38 -19.17
CA SER A 38 14.82 -3.82 -18.65
C SER A 38 15.07 -5.30 -18.94
N ARG A 39 16.35 -5.69 -18.94
CA ARG A 39 16.75 -7.11 -18.87
C ARG A 39 16.36 -7.69 -17.51
N GLU A 40 16.18 -9.00 -17.46
CA GLU A 40 15.99 -9.75 -16.22
C GLU A 40 17.04 -9.33 -15.17
N ILE A 41 16.58 -8.99 -13.96
CA ILE A 41 17.45 -8.63 -12.83
C ILE A 41 17.54 -9.85 -11.92
N ASN A 42 18.76 -10.33 -11.70
CA ASN A 42 19.04 -11.35 -10.71
C ASN A 42 19.22 -10.69 -9.33
N ILE A 43 18.43 -11.12 -8.34
CA ILE A 43 18.56 -10.67 -6.96
C ILE A 43 19.72 -11.45 -6.33
N ASP A 44 20.92 -10.87 -6.40
CA ASP A 44 22.10 -11.39 -5.71
C ASP A 44 22.47 -10.55 -4.48
N PHE A 45 23.48 -11.03 -3.75
CA PHE A 45 23.93 -10.37 -2.53
C PHE A 45 24.47 -8.96 -2.79
N GLU A 46 25.14 -8.77 -3.93
CA GLU A 46 25.70 -7.48 -4.30
C GLU A 46 24.59 -6.46 -4.58
N PHE A 47 23.55 -6.90 -5.30
CA PHE A 47 22.33 -6.15 -5.55
C PHE A 47 21.71 -5.67 -4.23
N LEU A 48 21.36 -6.58 -3.32
CA LEU A 48 20.76 -6.24 -2.03
C LEU A 48 21.66 -5.35 -1.16
N SER A 49 22.98 -5.48 -1.28
CA SER A 49 23.93 -4.66 -0.51
C SER A 49 24.03 -3.22 -0.99
N LYS A 50 23.75 -2.96 -2.27
CA LYS A 50 23.86 -1.65 -2.89
C LYS A 50 22.54 -0.89 -2.91
N THR A 51 21.42 -1.61 -2.83
CA THR A 51 20.10 -1.03 -3.02
C THR A 51 19.22 -1.16 -1.80
N GLN A 52 18.55 -0.06 -1.45
CA GLN A 52 17.40 -0.06 -0.55
C GLN A 52 16.08 -0.08 -1.31
N ALA A 53 16.12 -0.25 -2.64
CA ALA A 53 14.96 -0.10 -3.52
C ALA A 53 13.96 -1.28 -3.44
N VAL A 54 14.27 -2.32 -2.67
CA VAL A 54 13.41 -3.49 -2.53
C VAL A 54 13.30 -3.95 -1.09
N ASP A 55 12.09 -4.32 -0.68
CA ASP A 55 11.86 -4.98 0.59
C ASP A 55 12.28 -6.44 0.50
N TRP A 56 13.29 -6.81 1.30
CA TRP A 56 13.80 -8.16 1.44
C TRP A 56 13.92 -8.52 2.93
N THR A 57 14.19 -9.79 3.24
CA THR A 57 14.41 -10.25 4.61
C THR A 57 15.36 -11.45 4.66
N CYS A 58 15.83 -11.82 5.84
CA CYS A 58 16.68 -13.01 6.03
C CYS A 58 15.85 -14.28 6.22
N ASP A 59 16.48 -15.43 5.99
CA ASP A 59 15.84 -16.74 6.07
C ASP A 59 15.26 -17.01 7.45
N LYS A 60 15.98 -16.60 8.52
CA LYS A 60 15.49 -16.70 9.91
C LYS A 60 14.15 -15.98 10.10
N CYS A 61 14.00 -14.77 9.55
CA CYS A 61 12.74 -14.02 9.67
C CYS A 61 11.58 -14.70 8.93
N LEU A 62 11.85 -15.36 7.81
CA LEU A 62 10.83 -16.12 7.06
C LEU A 62 10.45 -17.39 7.83
N ASN A 63 11.44 -18.15 8.29
CA ASN A 63 11.25 -19.41 9.02
C ASN A 63 10.53 -19.19 10.36
N GLU A 64 10.86 -18.11 11.08
CA GLU A 64 10.19 -17.70 12.32
C GLU A 64 8.84 -16.99 12.07
N LYS A 65 8.40 -16.88 10.81
CA LYS A 65 7.16 -16.18 10.41
C LYS A 65 7.09 -14.72 10.86
N LYS A 66 8.23 -14.08 11.13
CA LYS A 66 8.34 -12.63 11.34
C LYS A 66 8.13 -11.85 10.04
N ALA A 67 8.39 -12.49 8.92
CA ALA A 67 8.14 -11.99 7.58
C ALA A 67 7.44 -13.05 6.72
N ILE A 68 6.84 -12.59 5.62
CA ILE A 68 6.23 -13.42 4.58
C ILE A 68 7.05 -13.26 3.30
N GLN A 69 7.40 -14.37 2.65
CA GLN A 69 8.00 -14.34 1.32
C GLN A 69 6.95 -13.88 0.32
N ALA A 70 7.24 -12.81 -0.43
CA ALA A 70 6.30 -12.29 -1.43
C ALA A 70 6.37 -13.09 -2.72
N ILE A 71 5.26 -13.20 -3.44
CA ILE A 71 5.15 -13.80 -4.77
C ILE A 71 5.10 -12.64 -5.77
N PHE A 72 6.21 -12.36 -6.46
CA PHE A 72 6.30 -11.17 -7.33
C PHE A 72 5.40 -11.23 -8.56
N ASP A 73 5.06 -12.43 -9.06
CA ASP A 73 4.14 -12.59 -10.20
C ASP A 73 2.72 -12.16 -9.85
N ASN A 74 2.40 -12.13 -8.56
CA ASN A 74 1.14 -11.60 -8.07
C ASN A 74 1.22 -10.09 -7.82
N GLN A 75 2.26 -9.36 -8.17
CA GLN A 75 2.36 -7.92 -7.89
C GLN A 75 2.23 -7.08 -9.17
N LYS A 76 1.62 -5.89 -9.06
CA LYS A 76 1.70 -4.87 -10.13
C LYS A 76 2.89 -3.96 -9.92
N TYR A 77 3.80 -3.96 -10.87
CA TYR A 77 5.00 -3.12 -10.84
C TYR A 77 5.46 -2.79 -12.25
N ILE A 78 6.21 -1.69 -12.39
CA ILE A 78 6.71 -1.22 -13.70
C ILE A 78 8.10 -0.61 -13.55
N ASP A 79 8.18 0.55 -12.89
CA ASP A 79 9.40 1.35 -12.66
C ASP A 79 9.98 1.15 -11.25
N LYS A 80 9.25 0.49 -10.35
CA LYS A 80 9.73 0.04 -9.04
C LYS A 80 9.77 -1.48 -9.01
N LEU A 81 10.74 -2.04 -8.32
CA LEU A 81 10.87 -3.49 -8.19
C LEU A 81 9.71 -4.08 -7.37
N PRO A 82 9.33 -5.35 -7.63
CA PRO A 82 8.39 -6.04 -6.78
C PRO A 82 9.01 -6.24 -5.40
N ARG A 83 8.17 -6.24 -4.37
CA ARG A 83 8.62 -6.56 -3.00
C ARG A 83 9.02 -8.04 -2.98
N LEU A 84 10.13 -8.37 -2.33
CA LEU A 84 10.60 -9.75 -2.19
C LEU A 84 10.06 -10.39 -0.92
N ALA A 85 9.81 -9.58 0.11
CA ALA A 85 9.19 -10.01 1.36
C ALA A 85 8.33 -8.91 1.98
N TYR A 86 7.43 -9.31 2.87
CA TYR A 86 6.62 -8.44 3.72
C TYR A 86 6.97 -8.66 5.18
N PHE A 87 7.12 -7.59 5.95
CA PHE A 87 7.36 -7.59 7.40
C PHE A 87 6.65 -6.38 7.99
N ASP A 88 6.27 -6.44 9.25
CA ASP A 88 5.53 -5.37 9.92
C ASP A 88 6.28 -4.02 9.85
N LYS A 89 5.55 -2.96 9.55
CA LYS A 89 6.07 -1.59 9.43
C LYS A 89 5.26 -0.65 10.29
N GLU A 90 5.92 0.04 11.20
CA GLU A 90 5.32 1.15 11.95
C GLU A 90 5.28 2.39 11.06
N ILE A 91 4.10 2.97 10.90
CA ILE A 91 3.84 4.12 10.03
C ILE A 91 3.02 5.15 10.79
N VAL A 92 3.37 6.42 10.66
CA VAL A 92 2.55 7.54 11.14
C VAL A 92 1.47 7.85 10.11
N CYS A 93 0.21 7.82 10.52
CA CYS A 93 -0.92 8.16 9.64
C CYS A 93 -0.85 9.63 9.23
N ARG A 94 -0.81 9.91 7.92
CA ARG A 94 -0.79 11.27 7.38
C ARG A 94 -2.04 12.07 7.76
N SER A 95 -3.22 11.42 7.81
CA SER A 95 -4.47 12.11 8.12
C SER A 95 -4.69 12.41 9.62
N CYS A 96 -4.29 11.51 10.52
CA CYS A 96 -4.61 11.66 11.95
C CYS A 96 -3.39 11.69 12.89
N GLY A 97 -2.17 11.53 12.38
CA GLY A 97 -0.92 11.55 13.15
C GLY A 97 -0.70 10.32 14.04
N VAL A 98 -1.64 9.39 14.12
CA VAL A 98 -1.53 8.19 14.96
C VAL A 98 -0.63 7.16 14.28
N GLU A 99 0.30 6.59 15.05
CA GLU A 99 1.11 5.45 14.65
C GLU A 99 0.25 4.19 14.50
N TYR A 100 0.52 3.43 13.45
CA TYR A 100 -0.14 2.14 13.21
C TYR A 100 0.83 1.16 12.55
N ASN A 101 0.58 -0.13 12.79
CA ASN A 101 1.31 -1.20 12.13
C ASN A 101 0.65 -1.52 10.78
N PHE A 102 1.40 -1.35 9.69
CA PHE A 102 1.07 -1.93 8.39
C PHE A 102 1.64 -3.35 8.36
N SER A 103 0.82 -4.32 8.76
CA SER A 103 1.28 -5.69 8.98
C SER A 103 1.75 -6.36 7.69
N LYS A 104 2.59 -7.39 7.82
CA LYS A 104 3.02 -8.22 6.69
C LYS A 104 1.86 -8.89 5.95
N GLU A 105 0.80 -9.30 6.65
CA GLU A 105 -0.42 -9.85 6.04
C GLU A 105 -1.20 -8.79 5.27
N GLU A 106 -1.31 -7.58 5.84
CA GLU A 106 -1.97 -6.46 5.16
C GLU A 106 -1.22 -6.05 3.89
N GLN A 107 0.11 -6.02 3.96
CA GLN A 107 0.97 -5.78 2.81
C GLN A 107 0.78 -6.85 1.72
N LYS A 108 0.81 -8.13 2.09
CA LYS A 108 0.56 -9.23 1.14
C LYS A 108 -0.81 -9.06 0.47
N PHE A 109 -1.86 -8.82 1.25
CA PHE A 109 -3.21 -8.61 0.71
C PHE A 109 -3.28 -7.40 -0.22
N TRP A 110 -2.61 -6.30 0.11
CA TRP A 110 -2.59 -5.09 -0.73
C TRP A 110 -1.93 -5.31 -2.09
N TYR A 111 -0.73 -5.87 -2.08
CA TYR A 111 0.08 -5.94 -3.30
C TYR A 111 -0.24 -7.19 -4.12
N GLU A 112 -0.60 -8.30 -3.49
CA GLU A 112 -0.86 -9.56 -4.18
C GLU A 112 -2.34 -9.80 -4.49
N ASP A 113 -3.25 -9.49 -3.57
CA ASP A 113 -4.67 -9.81 -3.76
C ASP A 113 -5.42 -8.63 -4.36
N LEU A 114 -5.21 -7.42 -3.84
CA LEU A 114 -5.80 -6.19 -4.38
C LEU A 114 -5.04 -5.60 -5.57
N GLN A 115 -3.83 -6.13 -5.86
CA GLN A 115 -3.02 -5.70 -7.00
C GLN A 115 -2.71 -4.19 -6.97
N PHE A 116 -2.53 -3.60 -5.80
CA PHE A 116 -2.01 -2.24 -5.74
C PHE A 116 -0.60 -2.20 -6.31
N TRP A 117 -0.30 -1.12 -7.03
CA TRP A 117 1.03 -0.85 -7.56
C TRP A 117 2.06 -0.83 -6.42
N THR A 118 3.23 -1.45 -6.59
CA THR A 118 4.29 -1.51 -5.57
C THR A 118 4.85 -0.15 -5.16
N GLN A 119 4.62 0.86 -6.01
CA GLN A 119 4.86 2.30 -5.80
C GLN A 119 3.87 2.92 -4.82
N SER A 120 2.70 2.31 -4.62
CA SER A 120 1.68 2.77 -3.68
C SER A 120 2.11 2.48 -2.26
N ASP A 121 2.22 3.53 -1.45
CA ASP A 121 2.57 3.40 -0.04
C ASP A 121 1.34 3.58 0.86
N CYS A 122 1.27 2.76 1.91
CA CYS A 122 0.26 2.89 2.95
C CYS A 122 0.57 4.11 3.82
N THR A 123 -0.02 5.26 3.49
CA THR A 123 0.24 6.52 4.20
C THR A 123 -0.84 6.89 5.22
N ASN A 124 -1.97 6.20 5.22
CA ASN A 124 -3.09 6.45 6.11
C ASN A 124 -3.50 5.16 6.81
N CYS A 125 -3.86 5.22 8.09
CA CYS A 125 -4.35 4.06 8.83
C CYS A 125 -5.68 3.55 8.26
N LYS A 126 -6.05 2.31 8.60
CA LYS A 126 -7.29 1.66 8.12
C LYS A 126 -8.54 2.52 8.30
N LYS A 127 -8.70 3.12 9.49
CA LYS A 127 -9.84 4.02 9.80
C LYS A 127 -9.89 5.22 8.85
N CYS A 128 -8.77 5.92 8.67
CA CYS A 128 -8.69 7.08 7.78
C CYS A 128 -8.92 6.68 6.31
N ARG A 129 -8.38 5.55 5.85
CA ARG A 129 -8.63 5.07 4.48
C ARG A 129 -10.09 4.72 4.23
N MET A 130 -10.77 4.12 5.22
CA MET A 130 -12.21 3.86 5.13
C MET A 130 -13.01 5.16 5.01
N LYS A 131 -12.70 6.16 5.85
CA LYS A 131 -13.34 7.48 5.77
C LYS A 131 -13.12 8.16 4.41
N ILE A 132 -11.87 8.17 3.91
CA ILE A 132 -11.54 8.73 2.59
C ILE A 132 -12.32 8.01 1.48
N ARG A 133 -12.46 6.67 1.57
CA ARG A 133 -13.23 5.89 0.60
C ARG A 133 -14.72 6.23 0.66
N GLU A 134 -15.29 6.36 1.85
CA GLU A 134 -16.68 6.77 2.04
C GLU A 134 -16.94 8.16 1.46
N GLU A 135 -16.09 9.14 1.77
CA GLU A 135 -16.19 10.50 1.20
C GLU A 135 -16.09 10.49 -0.34
N ARG A 136 -15.21 9.67 -0.92
CA ARG A 136 -15.12 9.51 -2.38
C ARG A 136 -16.39 8.91 -2.97
N ASN A 137 -16.93 7.86 -2.36
CA ASN A 137 -18.17 7.23 -2.81
C ASN A 137 -19.34 8.22 -2.77
N LEU A 138 -19.47 8.99 -1.69
CA LEU A 138 -20.48 10.05 -1.57
C LEU A 138 -20.32 11.12 -2.65
N ASN A 139 -19.08 11.55 -2.95
CA ASN A 139 -18.83 12.50 -4.03
C ASN A 139 -19.17 11.92 -5.41
N THR A 140 -18.87 10.66 -5.67
CA THR A 140 -19.24 9.98 -6.93
C THR A 140 -20.74 9.93 -7.09
N GLU A 141 -21.47 9.45 -6.09
CA GLU A 141 -22.93 9.37 -6.11
C GLU A 141 -23.56 10.75 -6.30
N LEU A 142 -23.08 11.76 -5.55
CA LEU A 142 -23.53 13.13 -5.70
C LEU A 142 -23.32 13.65 -7.13
N SER A 143 -22.17 13.35 -7.73
CA SER A 143 -21.83 13.79 -9.08
C SER A 143 -22.73 13.13 -10.12
N GLU A 144 -23.07 11.86 -9.94
CA GLU A 144 -24.00 11.12 -10.79
C GLU A 144 -25.41 11.68 -10.70
N LEU A 145 -25.92 11.92 -9.48
CA LEU A 145 -27.24 12.49 -9.26
C LEU A 145 -27.37 13.90 -9.85
N LEU A 146 -26.30 14.70 -9.83
CA LEU A 146 -26.29 16.07 -10.35
C LEU A 146 -26.01 16.18 -11.86
N LYS A 147 -25.69 15.07 -12.54
CA LYS A 147 -25.28 15.07 -13.95
C LYS A 147 -26.37 15.67 -14.87
N ASN A 148 -27.63 15.36 -14.61
CA ASN A 148 -28.78 15.84 -15.39
C ASN A 148 -29.75 16.66 -14.50
N LYS A 149 -29.49 17.97 -14.38
CA LYS A 149 -30.26 18.87 -13.51
C LYS A 149 -31.76 18.99 -13.85
N THR A 150 -32.15 18.63 -15.07
CA THR A 150 -33.54 18.64 -15.55
C THR A 150 -34.35 17.43 -15.07
N ASP A 151 -33.68 16.35 -14.64
CA ASP A 151 -34.28 15.07 -14.22
C ASP A 151 -34.12 14.83 -12.71
N LEU A 152 -34.25 15.88 -11.91
CA LEU A 152 -34.24 15.80 -10.46
C LEU A 152 -35.67 15.59 -9.94
N ASP A 153 -36.02 14.34 -9.68
CA ASP A 153 -37.24 14.00 -8.94
C ASP A 153 -37.06 14.23 -7.43
N LYS A 154 -38.16 14.09 -6.69
CA LYS A 154 -38.19 14.28 -5.23
C LYS A 154 -37.22 13.36 -4.49
N GLN A 155 -37.09 12.09 -4.90
CA GLN A 155 -36.22 11.11 -4.23
C GLN A 155 -34.75 11.48 -4.43
N LYS A 156 -34.36 11.84 -5.65
CA LYS A 156 -33.00 12.32 -5.94
C LYS A 156 -32.66 13.58 -5.14
N LEU A 157 -33.59 14.53 -5.03
CA LEU A 157 -33.38 15.75 -4.23
C LEU A 157 -33.21 15.46 -2.73
N VAL A 158 -33.97 14.51 -2.17
CA VAL A 158 -33.78 14.04 -0.79
C VAL A 158 -32.42 13.38 -0.63
N ARG A 159 -32.03 12.47 -1.55
CA ARG A 159 -30.74 11.80 -1.47
C ARG A 159 -29.56 12.77 -1.57
N ILE A 160 -29.63 13.77 -2.46
CA ILE A 160 -28.63 14.84 -2.58
C ILE A 160 -28.53 15.61 -1.25
N SER A 161 -29.66 15.92 -0.62
CA SER A 161 -29.70 16.59 0.69
C SER A 161 -28.99 15.77 1.76
N ASP A 162 -29.25 14.46 1.82
CA ASP A 162 -28.65 13.54 2.79
C ASP A 162 -27.13 13.43 2.58
N ILE A 163 -26.66 13.32 1.34
CA ILE A 163 -25.22 13.27 1.03
C ILE A 163 -24.54 14.55 1.50
N TYR A 164 -25.11 15.73 1.22
CA TYR A 164 -24.54 16.99 1.72
C TYR A 164 -24.49 17.04 3.25
N LYS A 165 -25.50 16.49 3.94
CA LYS A 165 -25.50 16.41 5.40
C LYS A 165 -24.39 15.50 5.93
N LEU A 166 -24.22 14.31 5.34
CA LEU A 166 -23.15 13.36 5.69
C LEU A 166 -21.76 13.97 5.48
N MET A 167 -21.62 14.85 4.49
CA MET A 167 -20.38 15.60 4.22
C MET A 167 -20.20 16.85 5.10
N GLY A 168 -21.10 17.14 6.05
CA GLY A 168 -21.05 18.33 6.91
C GLY A 168 -21.35 19.65 6.18
N LYS A 169 -22.09 19.61 5.06
CA LYS A 169 -22.48 20.78 4.25
C LYS A 169 -23.94 21.15 4.49
N ASP A 170 -24.25 21.60 5.71
CA ASP A 170 -25.61 21.80 6.20
C ASP A 170 -26.45 22.78 5.36
N GLU A 171 -25.87 23.87 4.88
CA GLU A 171 -26.58 24.86 4.06
C GLU A 171 -27.09 24.25 2.76
N LYS A 172 -26.22 23.53 2.05
CA LYS A 172 -26.60 22.83 0.81
C LYS A 172 -27.60 21.72 1.09
N SER A 173 -27.45 20.99 2.19
CA SER A 173 -28.43 19.99 2.60
C SER A 173 -29.83 20.60 2.71
N LYS A 174 -29.98 21.74 3.42
CA LYS A 174 -31.27 22.45 3.57
C LYS A 174 -31.84 22.95 2.24
N GLU A 175 -30.98 23.44 1.34
CA GLU A 175 -31.38 23.90 0.01
C GLU A 175 -32.06 22.78 -0.79
N TYR A 176 -31.42 21.63 -0.91
CA TYR A 176 -31.95 20.50 -1.68
C TYR A 176 -33.17 19.86 -1.01
N LEU A 177 -33.22 19.84 0.33
CA LEU A 177 -34.42 19.42 1.06
C LEU A 177 -35.61 20.34 0.75
N THR A 178 -35.39 21.65 0.72
CA THR A 178 -36.44 22.63 0.39
C THR A 178 -36.92 22.45 -1.06
N LYS A 179 -35.99 22.22 -2.00
CA LYS A 179 -36.34 21.90 -3.41
C LYS A 179 -37.20 20.64 -3.50
N SER A 180 -36.88 19.60 -2.73
CA SER A 180 -37.66 18.34 -2.72
C SER A 180 -39.11 18.53 -2.24
N ARG A 181 -39.37 19.52 -1.38
CA ARG A 181 -40.70 19.83 -0.87
C ARG A 181 -41.56 20.62 -1.86
N ARG A 182 -40.95 21.24 -2.87
CA ARG A 182 -41.60 22.03 -3.92
C ARG A 182 -41.90 21.22 -5.20
N LYS A 183 -41.51 19.94 -5.21
CA LYS A 183 -41.77 18.94 -6.25
C LYS A 183 -42.86 17.99 -5.79
#